data_AF-X0XZS1-F1
#
_entry.id   AF-X0XZS1-F1
#
_cell.length_a   1.000
_cell.length_b   1.000
_cell.length_c   1.000
_cell.angle_alpha   90.00
_cell.angle_beta   90.00
_cell.angle_gamma   90.00
#
_symmetry.space_group_name_H-M   'P 1'
#
loop_
_entity.id
_entity.type
_entity.pdbx_description
1 polymer ?
#
loop_
_entity_poly.entity_id
_entity_poly.type
_entity_poly.pdbx_seq_one_letter_code
_entity_poly.pdbx_strand_id
1 'polypeptide(L)'
;EFALLPLRLPEFTEGSSIKLIPIVSSARAADIIIRAWRKRYNRLPDAIVVEGPLAGGHLGFKAEDLRSPKENILLENLMTDVLKTVKEYERELGINMPVIAAGGIFDGKDVAKFLKLGAKGVQIATRFVATFECSVADEFKQLYLKAGEDDIIIIDSPVGMPGRAIRTKFIDRIMQGERIPIECNYRCLRSCDPNTAPYCIAKALFNAVIGDLNNAIIFAGSNASRVKKIVSVKELMDDIVSEAIEE
;
A
#
# COMPACT_ATOMS: atom_id res chain seq x y z
N GLU A 1 18.54 -4.64 -2.43
CA GLU A 1 17.70 -5.44 -1.52
C GLU A 1 16.28 -4.91 -1.59
N PHE A 2 15.34 -5.71 -2.10
CA PHE A 2 13.93 -5.35 -2.18
C PHE A 2 13.32 -5.36 -0.77
N ALA A 3 12.28 -4.55 -0.55
CA ALA A 3 11.56 -4.34 0.72
C ALA A 3 11.72 -5.49 1.72
N LEU A 4 12.34 -5.20 2.88
CA LEU A 4 12.65 -6.23 3.89
C LEU A 4 11.38 -6.99 4.27
N LEU A 5 11.34 -8.27 3.94
CA LEU A 5 10.31 -9.17 4.48
C LEU A 5 10.37 -9.11 6.01
N PRO A 6 9.23 -9.09 6.72
CA PRO A 6 9.16 -8.93 8.17
C PRO A 6 9.55 -10.22 8.91
N LEU A 7 10.68 -10.84 8.58
CA LEU A 7 11.10 -12.16 9.06
C LEU A 7 11.31 -12.22 10.57
N ARG A 8 11.60 -11.08 11.21
CA ARG A 8 11.81 -10.95 12.65
C ARG A 8 10.62 -10.36 13.40
N LEU A 9 9.54 -10.02 12.71
CA LEU A 9 8.39 -9.35 13.34
C LEU A 9 7.82 -10.10 14.55
N PRO A 10 7.74 -11.45 14.57
CA PRO A 10 7.30 -12.19 15.75
C PRO A 10 8.10 -11.90 17.02
N GLU A 11 9.40 -11.61 16.92
CA GLU A 11 10.28 -11.30 18.07
C GLU A 11 9.75 -10.15 18.91
N PHE A 12 9.11 -9.16 18.27
CA PHE A 12 8.64 -7.95 18.96
C PHE A 12 7.28 -8.12 19.64
N THR A 13 6.66 -9.29 19.49
CA THR A 13 5.29 -9.56 20.01
C THR A 13 5.22 -10.84 20.84
N GLU A 14 6.38 -11.39 21.23
CA GLU A 14 6.45 -12.56 22.09
C GLU A 14 5.70 -12.33 23.42
N GLY A 15 4.91 -13.32 23.84
CA GLY A 15 4.08 -13.22 25.05
C GLY A 15 2.86 -12.30 24.94
N SER A 16 2.61 -11.67 23.77
CA SER A 16 1.45 -10.80 23.55
C SER A 16 0.37 -11.46 22.68
N SER A 17 -0.87 -11.00 22.82
CA SER A 17 -2.00 -11.38 21.96
C SER A 17 -2.10 -10.57 20.66
N ILE A 18 -1.09 -9.76 20.34
CA ILE A 18 -1.06 -8.89 19.16
C ILE A 18 -1.11 -9.77 17.90
N LYS A 19 -2.01 -9.43 16.96
CA LYS A 19 -2.16 -10.13 15.68
C LYS A 19 -1.11 -9.64 14.67
N LEU A 20 -0.54 -10.56 13.90
CA LEU A 20 0.49 -10.27 12.91
C LEU A 20 -0.03 -10.54 11.50
N ILE A 21 -0.17 -9.47 10.70
CA ILE A 21 -0.73 -9.52 9.35
C ILE A 21 0.30 -8.94 8.37
N PRO A 22 1.22 -9.75 7.83
CA PRO A 22 2.18 -9.28 6.83
C PRO A 22 1.51 -8.94 5.49
N ILE A 23 2.04 -7.91 4.84
CA ILE A 23 1.71 -7.56 3.45
C ILE A 23 2.74 -8.23 2.52
N VAL A 24 2.28 -8.86 1.45
CA VAL A 24 3.13 -9.55 0.46
C VAL A 24 2.73 -9.16 -0.96
N SER A 25 3.69 -9.17 -1.87
CA SER A 25 3.48 -8.95 -3.32
C SER A 25 3.67 -10.22 -4.15
N SER A 26 3.80 -11.40 -3.52
CA SER A 26 3.92 -12.69 -4.21
C SER A 26 3.68 -13.90 -3.29
N ALA A 27 3.28 -15.02 -3.88
CA ALA A 27 3.21 -16.32 -3.19
C ALA A 27 4.56 -16.76 -2.61
N ARG A 28 5.66 -16.47 -3.31
CA ARG A 28 7.02 -16.74 -2.81
C ARG A 28 7.31 -15.96 -1.51
N ALA A 29 6.95 -14.69 -1.44
CA ALA A 29 7.13 -13.90 -0.22
C ALA A 29 6.28 -14.44 0.94
N ALA A 30 5.02 -14.84 0.67
CA ALA A 30 4.16 -15.49 1.65
C ALA A 30 4.79 -16.79 2.19
N ASP A 31 5.22 -17.68 1.31
CA ASP A 31 5.87 -18.96 1.68
C ASP A 31 7.11 -18.73 2.55
N ILE A 32 7.98 -17.79 2.18
CA ILE A 32 9.19 -17.46 2.95
C ILE A 32 8.81 -16.98 4.36
N ILE A 33 7.83 -16.08 4.49
CA ILE A 33 7.38 -15.56 5.78
C ILE A 33 6.80 -16.69 6.64
N ILE A 34 5.87 -17.48 6.10
CA ILE A 34 5.21 -18.59 6.82
C ILE A 34 6.26 -19.58 7.34
N ARG A 35 7.17 -20.04 6.47
CA ARG A 35 8.23 -20.99 6.86
C ARG A 35 9.17 -20.40 7.91
N ALA A 36 9.61 -19.16 7.71
CA ALA A 36 10.54 -18.51 8.63
C ALA A 36 9.91 -18.33 10.01
N TRP A 37 8.66 -17.85 10.07
CA TRP A 37 7.98 -17.62 11.34
C TRP A 37 7.68 -18.93 12.08
N ARG A 38 7.21 -19.96 11.36
CA ARG A 38 6.98 -21.29 11.93
C ARG A 38 8.27 -21.88 12.49
N LYS A 39 9.34 -21.86 11.70
CA LYS A 39 10.63 -22.48 12.06
C LYS A 39 11.32 -21.78 13.22
N ARG A 40 11.29 -20.44 13.26
CA ARG A 40 12.08 -19.64 14.21
C ARG A 40 11.32 -19.29 15.48
N TYR A 41 10.00 -19.14 15.41
CA TYR A 41 9.19 -18.61 16.51
C TYR A 41 7.98 -19.48 16.84
N ASN A 42 7.80 -20.63 16.17
CA ASN A 42 6.59 -21.45 16.28
C ASN A 42 5.29 -20.63 16.11
N ARG A 43 5.34 -19.64 15.21
CA ARG A 43 4.25 -18.69 14.98
C ARG A 43 3.91 -18.61 13.50
N LEU A 44 2.64 -18.37 13.20
CA LEU A 44 2.15 -18.18 11.84
C LEU A 44 1.54 -16.78 11.70
N PRO A 45 1.45 -16.25 10.46
CA PRO A 45 0.61 -15.10 10.19
C PRO A 45 -0.84 -15.32 10.65
N ASP A 46 -1.43 -14.31 11.27
CA ASP A 46 -2.85 -14.35 11.66
C ASP A 46 -3.78 -14.09 10.45
N ALA A 47 -3.27 -13.38 9.44
CA ALA A 47 -3.83 -13.21 8.09
C ALA A 47 -2.70 -12.76 7.15
N ILE A 48 -2.94 -12.73 5.84
CA ILE A 48 -1.98 -12.21 4.85
C ILE A 48 -2.70 -11.18 3.97
N VAL A 49 -2.11 -10.00 3.81
CA VAL A 49 -2.56 -9.01 2.82
C VAL A 49 -1.75 -9.21 1.55
N VAL A 50 -2.42 -9.40 0.42
CA VAL A 50 -1.79 -9.43 -0.90
C VAL A 50 -1.96 -8.07 -1.55
N GLU A 51 -0.85 -7.39 -1.77
CA GLU A 51 -0.84 -6.07 -2.38
C GLU A 51 -0.44 -6.14 -3.85
N GLY A 52 -1.33 -5.65 -4.72
CA GLY A 52 -1.13 -5.57 -6.15
C GLY A 52 -0.43 -4.28 -6.61
N PRO A 53 0.00 -4.24 -7.88
CA PRO A 53 0.83 -3.15 -8.41
C PRO A 53 0.07 -1.84 -8.55
N LEU A 54 -1.25 -1.80 -8.34
CA LEU A 54 -2.09 -0.60 -8.41
C LEU A 54 -2.23 0.14 -7.06
N ALA A 55 -1.57 -0.32 -6.00
CA ALA A 55 -1.57 0.30 -4.68
C ALA A 55 -0.90 1.70 -4.65
N GLY A 56 -1.19 2.50 -3.62
CA GLY A 56 -0.53 3.78 -3.43
C GLY A 56 0.70 3.67 -2.55
N GLY A 57 1.52 4.72 -2.53
CA GLY A 57 2.67 4.73 -1.64
C GLY A 57 3.78 3.84 -2.12
N HIS A 58 4.45 3.17 -1.19
CA HIS A 58 5.61 2.36 -1.49
C HIS A 58 5.23 0.99 -2.03
N LEU A 59 5.94 0.50 -3.04
CA LEU A 59 5.47 -0.66 -3.80
C LEU A 59 6.53 -1.78 -3.84
N GLY A 60 6.08 -3.01 -3.56
CA GLY A 60 6.90 -4.23 -3.57
C GLY A 60 7.23 -4.77 -4.98
N PHE A 61 7.33 -3.89 -5.98
CA PHE A 61 7.50 -4.21 -7.40
C PHE A 61 8.62 -3.38 -8.03
N LYS A 62 9.11 -3.78 -9.20
CA LYS A 62 10.06 -2.98 -9.97
C LYS A 62 9.33 -1.80 -10.65
N ALA A 63 10.01 -0.67 -10.83
CA ALA A 63 9.42 0.52 -11.45
C ALA A 63 8.84 0.25 -12.86
N GLU A 64 9.49 -0.59 -13.66
CA GLU A 64 9.02 -0.99 -15.00
C GLU A 64 7.68 -1.73 -14.93
N ASP A 65 7.59 -2.69 -14.01
CA ASP A 65 6.40 -3.49 -13.78
C ASP A 65 5.23 -2.64 -13.22
N LEU A 66 5.52 -1.50 -12.58
CA LEU A 66 4.49 -0.57 -12.08
C LEU A 66 3.92 0.35 -13.16
N ARG A 67 4.72 0.69 -14.18
CA ARG A 67 4.30 1.52 -15.32
C ARG A 67 3.47 0.74 -16.32
N SER A 68 3.79 -0.55 -16.50
CA SER A 68 3.04 -1.46 -17.36
C SER A 68 2.93 -2.82 -16.69
N PRO A 69 1.98 -2.99 -15.75
CA PRO A 69 1.79 -4.26 -15.05
C PRO A 69 1.55 -5.41 -16.00
N LYS A 70 2.40 -6.43 -15.89
CA LYS A 70 2.21 -7.69 -16.61
C LYS A 70 1.06 -8.47 -16.00
N GLU A 71 0.42 -9.29 -16.81
CA GLU A 71 -0.73 -10.11 -16.39
C GLU A 71 -0.43 -10.89 -15.09
N ASN A 72 0.74 -11.53 -15.01
CA ASN A 72 1.14 -12.36 -13.88
C ASN A 72 1.34 -11.61 -12.55
N ILE A 73 1.36 -10.28 -12.56
CA ILE A 73 1.45 -9.46 -11.34
C ILE A 73 0.17 -8.66 -11.07
N LEU A 74 -0.88 -8.84 -11.86
CA LEU A 74 -2.20 -8.29 -11.53
C LEU A 74 -2.70 -8.90 -10.22
N LEU A 75 -3.48 -8.13 -9.46
CA LEU A 75 -3.89 -8.52 -8.11
C LEU A 75 -4.66 -9.85 -8.11
N GLU A 76 -5.52 -10.10 -9.10
CA GLU A 76 -6.24 -11.37 -9.28
C GLU A 76 -5.32 -12.59 -9.36
N ASN A 77 -4.21 -12.46 -10.08
CA ASN A 77 -3.26 -13.55 -10.29
C ASN A 77 -2.38 -13.74 -9.05
N LEU A 78 -1.91 -12.63 -8.45
CA LEU A 78 -1.19 -12.68 -7.18
C LEU A 78 -2.04 -13.28 -6.06
N MET A 79 -3.31 -12.89 -5.97
CA MET A 79 -4.28 -13.43 -5.01
C MET A 79 -4.46 -14.93 -5.22
N THR A 80 -4.67 -15.36 -6.47
CA THR A 80 -4.86 -16.78 -6.80
C THR A 80 -3.66 -17.62 -6.37
N ASP A 81 -2.44 -17.14 -6.63
CA ASP A 81 -1.23 -17.88 -6.28
C ASP A 81 -0.98 -17.89 -4.77
N VAL A 82 -1.22 -16.78 -4.06
CA VAL A 82 -1.11 -16.75 -2.59
C VAL A 82 -2.17 -17.65 -1.96
N LEU A 83 -3.41 -17.66 -2.44
CA LEU A 83 -4.47 -18.55 -1.95
C LEU A 83 -4.09 -20.02 -2.10
N LYS A 84 -3.48 -20.42 -3.23
CA LYS A 84 -2.96 -21.79 -3.40
C LYS A 84 -1.92 -22.14 -2.35
N THR A 85 -0.91 -21.28 -2.16
CA THR A 85 0.15 -21.47 -1.15
C THR A 85 -0.43 -21.55 0.26
N VAL A 86 -1.32 -20.63 0.63
CA VAL A 86 -1.95 -20.60 1.96
C VAL A 86 -2.77 -21.86 2.22
N LYS A 87 -3.53 -22.32 1.22
CA LYS A 87 -4.38 -23.52 1.32
C LYS A 87 -3.59 -24.81 1.56
N GLU A 88 -2.35 -24.88 1.09
CA GLU A 88 -1.43 -25.99 1.40
C GLU A 88 -1.13 -26.04 2.90
N TYR A 89 -0.81 -24.90 3.52
CA TYR A 89 -0.56 -24.79 4.95
C TYR A 89 -1.82 -25.02 5.79
N GLU A 90 -2.97 -24.47 5.38
CA GLU A 90 -4.24 -24.72 6.06
C GLU A 90 -4.57 -26.22 6.12
N ARG A 91 -4.35 -26.94 5.02
CA ARG A 91 -4.56 -28.39 4.96
C ARG A 91 -3.54 -29.16 5.81
N GLU A 92 -2.26 -28.80 5.74
CA GLU A 92 -1.19 -29.47 6.50
C GLU A 92 -1.41 -29.31 8.02
N LEU A 93 -1.81 -28.11 8.46
CA LEU A 93 -1.80 -27.72 9.87
C LEU A 93 -3.19 -27.71 10.51
N GLY A 94 -4.26 -27.86 9.74
CA GLY A 94 -5.62 -27.80 10.24
C GLY A 94 -5.99 -26.41 10.79
N ILE A 95 -5.50 -25.36 10.14
CA ILE A 95 -5.70 -23.95 10.56
C ILE A 95 -6.49 -23.17 9.51
N ASN A 96 -6.91 -21.96 9.88
CA ASN A 96 -7.46 -20.96 8.96
C ASN A 96 -6.54 -19.74 8.94
N MET A 97 -6.13 -19.30 7.75
CA MET A 97 -5.22 -18.16 7.55
C MET A 97 -5.81 -17.24 6.47
N PRO A 98 -6.67 -16.28 6.85
CA PRO A 98 -7.38 -15.40 5.92
C PRO A 98 -6.43 -14.64 4.98
N VAL A 99 -6.79 -14.56 3.70
CA VAL A 99 -6.10 -13.75 2.70
C VAL A 99 -6.94 -12.53 2.35
N ILE A 100 -6.35 -11.34 2.40
CA ILE A 100 -7.00 -10.03 2.19
C ILE A 100 -6.42 -9.41 0.92
N ALA A 101 -7.27 -8.96 0.00
CA ALA A 101 -6.84 -8.33 -1.25
C ALA A 101 -6.61 -6.82 -1.06
N ALA A 102 -5.54 -6.26 -1.64
CA ALA A 102 -5.21 -4.85 -1.54
C ALA A 102 -4.58 -4.32 -2.84
N GLY A 103 -4.80 -3.04 -3.14
CA GLY A 103 -4.19 -2.35 -4.28
C GLY A 103 -5.09 -2.29 -5.51
N GLY A 104 -5.54 -1.08 -5.85
CA GLY A 104 -6.45 -0.85 -6.98
C GLY A 104 -7.94 -1.13 -6.69
N ILE A 105 -8.29 -1.66 -5.52
CA ILE A 105 -9.70 -1.81 -5.10
C ILE A 105 -10.27 -0.44 -4.76
N PHE A 106 -11.39 -0.05 -5.38
CA PHE A 106 -11.95 1.29 -5.24
C PHE A 106 -13.44 1.33 -4.86
N ASP A 107 -14.26 0.45 -5.44
CA ASP A 107 -15.72 0.45 -5.32
C ASP A 107 -16.26 -0.95 -4.93
N GLY A 108 -17.58 -1.08 -4.77
CA GLY A 108 -18.19 -2.34 -4.35
C GLY A 108 -18.04 -3.47 -5.37
N LYS A 109 -17.93 -3.15 -6.66
CA LYS A 109 -17.71 -4.15 -7.71
C LYS A 109 -16.33 -4.79 -7.60
N ASP A 110 -15.31 -3.96 -7.35
CA ASP A 110 -13.97 -4.45 -7.03
C ASP A 110 -14.00 -5.34 -5.77
N VAL A 111 -14.73 -4.94 -4.73
CA VAL A 111 -14.89 -5.75 -3.50
C VAL A 111 -15.51 -7.11 -3.81
N ALA A 112 -16.66 -7.13 -4.51
CA ALA A 112 -17.35 -8.37 -4.87
C ALA A 112 -16.45 -9.29 -5.72
N LYS A 113 -15.72 -8.74 -6.70
CA LYS A 113 -14.75 -9.48 -7.52
C LYS A 113 -13.75 -10.24 -6.64
N PHE A 114 -13.10 -9.56 -5.69
CA PHE A 114 -12.06 -10.20 -4.87
C PHE A 114 -12.62 -11.16 -3.81
N LEU A 115 -13.80 -10.89 -3.26
CA LEU A 115 -14.48 -11.84 -2.37
C LEU A 115 -14.86 -13.13 -3.13
N LYS A 116 -15.38 -13.02 -4.36
CA LYS A 116 -15.67 -14.17 -5.24
C LYS A 116 -14.42 -14.97 -5.62
N LEU A 117 -13.27 -14.30 -5.76
CA LEU A 117 -11.96 -14.93 -5.98
C LEU A 117 -11.42 -15.68 -4.74
N GLY A 118 -12.07 -15.55 -3.58
CA GLY A 118 -11.73 -16.26 -2.35
C GLY A 118 -11.00 -15.43 -1.31
N ALA A 119 -10.83 -14.12 -1.51
CA ALA A 119 -10.38 -13.23 -0.45
C ALA A 119 -11.38 -13.26 0.71
N LYS A 120 -10.88 -13.14 1.95
CA LYS A 120 -11.68 -13.03 3.16
C LYS A 120 -11.97 -11.58 3.56
N GLY A 121 -11.42 -10.63 2.81
CA GLY A 121 -11.63 -9.21 2.97
C GLY A 121 -10.83 -8.43 1.94
N VAL A 122 -10.98 -7.11 1.97
CA VAL A 122 -10.25 -6.18 1.10
C VAL A 122 -9.69 -5.03 1.92
N GLN A 123 -8.62 -4.41 1.44
CA GLN A 123 -8.06 -3.18 1.99
C GLN A 123 -8.17 -2.06 0.95
N ILE A 124 -8.86 -0.98 1.32
CA ILE A 124 -9.11 0.19 0.48
C ILE A 124 -8.53 1.41 1.20
N ALA A 125 -7.64 2.15 0.54
CA ALA A 125 -6.96 3.31 1.14
C ALA A 125 -7.25 4.60 0.38
N THR A 126 -6.80 4.69 -0.88
CA THR A 126 -6.90 5.90 -1.70
C THR A 126 -8.30 6.51 -1.76
N ARG A 127 -9.35 5.68 -1.85
CA ARG A 127 -10.75 6.13 -1.89
C ARG A 127 -11.18 6.87 -0.62
N PHE A 128 -10.60 6.52 0.54
CA PHE A 128 -10.95 7.07 1.85
C PHE A 128 -10.28 8.42 2.16
N VAL A 129 -9.31 8.87 1.35
CA VAL A 129 -8.65 10.18 1.58
C VAL A 129 -9.64 11.34 1.41
N ALA A 130 -10.50 11.27 0.39
CA ALA A 130 -11.57 12.24 0.17
C ALA A 130 -12.81 11.93 1.02
N THR A 131 -12.61 11.72 2.33
CA THR A 131 -13.69 11.65 3.31
C THR A 131 -13.62 12.82 4.28
N PHE A 132 -14.75 13.21 4.89
CA PHE A 132 -14.75 14.27 5.91
C PHE A 132 -13.92 13.89 7.13
N GLU A 133 -13.91 12.60 7.48
CA GLU A 133 -13.24 12.04 8.66
C GLU A 133 -11.72 11.88 8.48
N CYS A 134 -11.22 11.90 7.24
CA CYS A 134 -9.78 11.91 7.01
C CYS A 134 -9.17 13.23 7.52
N SER A 135 -8.19 13.16 8.41
CA SER A 135 -7.63 14.31 9.13
C SER A 135 -6.59 15.12 8.35
N VAL A 136 -6.38 14.80 7.08
CA VAL A 136 -5.50 15.60 6.22
C VAL A 136 -6.13 16.94 5.89
N ALA A 137 -5.29 17.95 5.66
CA ALA A 137 -5.73 19.28 5.24
C ALA A 137 -6.61 19.24 3.99
N ASP A 138 -7.52 20.21 3.86
CA ASP A 138 -8.45 20.26 2.74
C ASP A 138 -7.73 20.38 1.40
N GLU A 139 -6.61 21.09 1.33
CA GLU A 139 -5.78 21.20 0.13
C GLU A 139 -5.33 19.82 -0.38
N PHE A 140 -4.98 18.91 0.54
CA PHE A 140 -4.61 17.54 0.21
C PHE A 140 -5.81 16.81 -0.43
N LYS A 141 -7.01 16.90 0.17
CA LYS A 141 -8.22 16.31 -0.42
C LYS A 141 -8.55 16.93 -1.78
N GLN A 142 -8.44 18.25 -1.91
CA GLN A 142 -8.69 18.97 -3.16
C GLN A 142 -7.70 18.57 -4.26
N LEU A 143 -6.46 18.22 -3.92
CA LEU A 143 -5.50 17.70 -4.89
C LEU A 143 -5.97 16.37 -5.48
N TYR A 144 -6.53 15.47 -4.68
CA TYR A 144 -7.13 14.22 -5.16
C TYR A 144 -8.28 14.45 -6.14
N LEU A 145 -9.13 15.43 -5.87
CA LEU A 145 -10.27 15.77 -6.74
C LEU A 145 -9.83 16.35 -8.10
N LYS A 146 -8.68 17.05 -8.12
CA LYS A 146 -8.14 17.70 -9.31
C LYS A 146 -7.26 16.79 -10.17
N ALA A 147 -6.68 15.74 -9.58
CA ALA A 147 -5.74 14.86 -10.26
C ALA A 147 -6.40 14.11 -11.43
N GLY A 148 -5.79 14.22 -12.62
CA GLY A 148 -6.07 13.37 -13.76
C GLY A 148 -5.31 12.04 -13.68
N GLU A 149 -5.54 11.15 -14.66
CA GLU A 149 -4.79 9.89 -14.75
C GLU A 149 -3.29 10.13 -15.00
N ASP A 150 -2.95 11.11 -15.84
CA ASP A 150 -1.55 11.49 -16.16
C ASP A 150 -0.80 12.11 -14.97
N ASP A 151 -1.52 12.55 -13.94
CA ASP A 151 -0.93 13.07 -12.71
C ASP A 151 -0.49 11.93 -11.78
N ILE A 152 -0.93 10.69 -12.00
CA ILE A 152 -0.57 9.56 -11.13
C ILE A 152 0.72 8.92 -11.64
N ILE A 153 1.83 9.25 -10.98
CA ILE A 153 3.18 8.90 -11.45
C ILE A 153 3.91 7.99 -10.48
N ILE A 154 4.87 7.23 -11.03
CA ILE A 154 5.84 6.46 -10.25
C ILE A 154 7.07 7.34 -9.99
N ILE A 155 7.42 7.48 -8.71
CA ILE A 155 8.59 8.20 -8.23
C ILE A 155 9.54 7.26 -7.48
N ASP A 156 10.80 7.63 -7.40
CA ASP A 156 11.74 6.97 -6.49
C ASP A 156 11.75 7.71 -5.15
N SER A 157 11.63 6.94 -4.07
CA SER A 157 11.85 7.44 -2.71
C SER A 157 13.31 7.85 -2.51
N PRO A 158 13.65 8.59 -1.43
CA PRO A 158 15.03 9.01 -1.18
C PRO A 158 16.03 7.85 -1.02
N VAL A 159 15.53 6.62 -0.81
CA VAL A 159 16.32 5.39 -0.69
C VAL A 159 16.24 4.50 -1.93
N GLY A 160 15.76 5.02 -3.06
CA GLY A 160 15.76 4.34 -4.36
C GLY A 160 14.69 3.26 -4.54
N MET A 161 13.68 3.24 -3.68
CA MET A 161 12.57 2.31 -3.79
C MET A 161 11.35 2.99 -4.41
N PRO A 162 10.62 2.32 -5.32
CA PRO A 162 9.56 2.95 -6.08
C PRO A 162 8.31 3.20 -5.23
N GLY A 163 7.63 4.30 -5.52
CA GLY A 163 6.31 4.58 -4.99
C GLY A 163 5.41 5.33 -5.97
N ARG A 164 4.10 5.29 -5.73
CA ARG A 164 3.09 5.97 -6.55
C ARG A 164 2.53 7.19 -5.83
N ALA A 165 2.56 8.32 -6.52
CA ALA A 165 2.17 9.63 -5.99
C ALA A 165 1.39 10.45 -7.03
N ILE A 166 0.66 11.44 -6.55
CA ILE A 166 0.11 12.50 -7.39
C ILE A 166 1.23 13.49 -7.70
N ARG A 167 1.44 13.78 -8.99
CA ARG A 167 2.41 14.75 -9.50
C ARG A 167 2.12 16.12 -8.89
N THR A 168 3.18 16.72 -8.35
CA THR A 168 3.16 18.09 -7.86
C THR A 168 4.41 18.81 -8.34
N LYS A 169 4.41 20.14 -8.25
CA LYS A 169 5.61 20.96 -8.51
C LYS A 169 6.81 20.53 -7.66
N PHE A 170 6.57 20.05 -6.43
CA PHE A 170 7.62 19.51 -5.58
C PHE A 170 8.25 18.26 -6.21
N ILE A 171 7.44 17.32 -6.66
CA ILE A 171 7.95 16.11 -7.31
C ILE A 171 8.69 16.45 -8.60
N ASP A 172 8.15 17.35 -9.43
CA ASP A 172 8.82 17.76 -10.68
C ASP A 172 10.22 18.35 -10.40
N ARG A 173 10.36 19.19 -9.37
CA ARG A 173 11.65 19.75 -8.91
C ARG A 173 12.65 18.65 -8.50
N ILE A 174 12.21 17.71 -7.68
CA ILE A 174 13.05 16.57 -7.25
C ILE A 174 13.46 15.72 -8.46
N MET A 175 12.54 15.44 -9.39
CA MET A 175 12.82 14.66 -10.60
C MET A 175 13.78 15.39 -11.55
N GLN A 176 13.83 16.71 -11.51
CA GLN A 176 14.82 17.53 -12.22
C GLN A 176 16.20 17.58 -11.53
N GLY A 177 16.37 16.87 -10.41
CA GLY A 177 17.63 16.75 -9.69
C GLY A 177 17.83 17.78 -8.59
N GLU A 178 16.82 18.58 -8.25
CA GLU A 178 16.90 19.48 -7.10
C GLU A 178 17.07 18.67 -5.80
N ARG A 179 17.97 19.15 -4.93
CA ARG A 179 18.17 18.60 -3.59
C ARG A 179 17.68 19.60 -2.54
N ILE A 180 16.79 19.14 -1.68
CA ILE A 180 16.28 19.90 -0.56
C ILE A 180 17.13 19.58 0.67
N PRO A 181 17.72 20.57 1.35
CA PRO A 181 18.50 20.36 2.56
C PRO A 181 17.73 19.53 3.61
N ILE A 182 18.40 18.54 4.20
CA ILE A 182 17.79 17.62 5.16
C ILE A 182 18.37 17.85 6.55
N GLU A 183 17.51 18.25 7.48
CA GLU A 183 17.76 18.14 8.92
C GLU A 183 17.07 16.86 9.43
N CYS A 184 17.85 15.79 9.61
CA CYS A 184 17.29 14.47 9.94
C CYS A 184 16.92 14.35 11.42
N ASN A 185 15.69 14.78 11.74
CA ASN A 185 15.13 14.70 13.09
C ASN A 185 14.52 13.33 13.44
N TYR A 186 14.24 12.48 12.44
CA TYR A 186 13.46 11.25 12.63
C TYR A 186 14.30 9.98 12.78
N ARG A 187 15.47 9.92 12.14
CA ARG A 187 16.31 8.71 12.06
C ARG A 187 15.51 7.44 11.71
N CYS A 188 14.53 7.59 10.83
CA CYS A 188 13.46 6.61 10.59
C CYS A 188 13.94 5.31 9.91
N LEU A 189 14.99 5.38 9.08
CA LEU A 189 15.49 4.25 8.30
C LEU A 189 17.01 4.18 8.41
N ARG A 190 17.52 3.00 8.72
CA ARG A 190 18.98 2.73 8.78
C ARG A 190 19.67 2.93 7.44
N SER A 191 18.97 2.70 6.33
CA SER A 191 19.48 2.81 4.97
C SER A 191 19.41 4.23 4.40
N CYS A 192 18.82 5.19 5.11
CA CYS A 192 18.72 6.57 4.65
C CYS A 192 19.98 7.36 5.05
N ASP A 193 20.68 7.93 4.08
CA ASP A 193 21.77 8.86 4.30
C ASP A 193 21.33 10.30 3.97
N PRO A 194 21.16 11.18 4.99
CA PRO A 194 20.74 12.56 4.79
C PRO A 194 21.67 13.40 3.90
N ASN A 195 22.94 13.01 3.73
CA ASN A 195 23.91 13.76 2.92
C ASN A 195 23.74 13.53 1.42
N THR A 196 23.16 12.39 1.04
CA THR A 196 23.01 11.97 -0.36
C THR A 196 21.55 11.91 -0.80
N ALA A 197 20.61 11.74 0.14
CA ALA A 197 19.18 11.77 -0.13
C ALA A 197 18.73 13.12 -0.74
N PRO A 198 17.87 13.11 -1.78
CA PRO A 198 17.43 14.34 -2.44
C PRO A 198 16.46 15.18 -1.61
N TYR A 199 15.74 14.55 -0.67
CA TYR A 199 14.82 15.20 0.26
C TYR A 199 14.48 14.25 1.42
N CYS A 200 13.88 14.76 2.49
CA CYS A 200 13.38 13.95 3.59
C CYS A 200 11.92 13.52 3.34
N ILE A 201 11.68 12.22 3.10
CA ILE A 201 10.33 11.69 2.86
C ILE A 201 9.39 11.91 4.06
N ALA A 202 9.88 11.73 5.30
CA ALA A 202 9.06 11.92 6.49
C ALA A 202 8.58 13.38 6.63
N LYS A 203 9.47 14.34 6.34
CA LYS A 203 9.11 15.77 6.33
C LYS A 203 8.14 16.10 5.20
N ALA A 204 8.36 15.57 3.99
CA ALA A 204 7.45 15.77 2.86
C ALA A 204 6.05 15.19 3.10
N LEU A 205 5.95 14.02 3.74
CA LEU A 205 4.66 13.43 4.13
C LEU A 205 3.97 14.26 5.23
N PHE A 206 4.72 14.74 6.22
CA PHE A 206 4.17 15.64 7.24
C PHE A 206 3.63 16.94 6.62
N ASN A 207 4.40 17.55 5.72
CA ASN A 207 3.99 18.74 4.97
C ASN A 207 2.68 18.48 4.19
N ALA A 208 2.50 17.30 3.61
CA ALA A 208 1.25 16.91 2.95
C ALA A 208 0.06 16.94 3.91
N VAL A 209 0.21 16.33 5.11
CA VAL A 209 -0.86 16.25 6.12
C VAL A 209 -1.34 17.64 6.54
N ILE A 210 -0.43 18.61 6.68
CA ILE A 210 -0.75 19.98 7.11
C ILE A 210 -1.06 20.95 5.94
N GLY A 211 -1.09 20.47 4.69
CA GLY A 211 -1.48 21.27 3.53
C GLY A 211 -0.36 22.07 2.84
N ASP A 212 0.91 21.89 3.22
CA ASP A 212 2.06 22.50 2.51
C ASP A 212 2.41 21.71 1.24
N LEU A 213 1.52 21.77 0.25
CA LEU A 213 1.65 21.01 -1.00
C LEU A 213 2.87 21.40 -1.85
N ASN A 214 3.47 22.56 -1.60
CA ASN A 214 4.66 23.02 -2.32
C ASN A 214 5.94 22.28 -1.89
N ASN A 215 5.90 21.63 -0.73
CA ASN A 215 7.04 20.88 -0.16
C ASN A 215 6.64 19.45 0.25
N ALA A 216 5.66 18.87 -0.45
CA ALA A 216 5.02 17.62 -0.04
C ALA A 216 5.10 16.54 -1.11
N ILE A 217 5.04 15.29 -0.62
CA ILE A 217 4.75 14.11 -1.43
C ILE A 217 3.40 13.56 -1.02
N ILE A 218 2.57 13.34 -2.01
CA ILE A 218 1.20 12.86 -1.86
C ILE A 218 1.14 11.48 -2.48
N PHE A 219 1.23 10.46 -1.65
CA PHE A 219 1.06 9.09 -2.10
C PHE A 219 -0.39 8.79 -2.42
N ALA A 220 -0.59 8.07 -3.52
CA ALA A 220 -1.90 7.76 -4.07
C ALA A 220 -1.84 6.49 -4.92
N GLY A 221 -2.89 5.68 -4.89
CA GLY A 221 -3.05 4.51 -5.76
C GLY A 221 -3.48 4.93 -7.17
N SER A 222 -3.45 3.98 -8.11
CA SER A 222 -3.76 4.24 -9.53
C SER A 222 -5.14 4.86 -9.74
N ASN A 223 -6.09 4.52 -8.88
CA ASN A 223 -7.49 4.95 -8.97
C ASN A 223 -7.75 6.31 -8.30
N ALA A 224 -6.72 7.07 -7.93
CA ALA A 224 -6.89 8.39 -7.32
C ALA A 224 -7.68 9.38 -8.19
N SER A 225 -7.44 9.35 -9.51
CA SER A 225 -8.16 10.17 -10.49
C SER A 225 -9.67 9.89 -10.54
N ARG A 226 -10.12 8.73 -10.06
CA ARG A 226 -11.55 8.36 -9.96
C ARG A 226 -12.26 9.08 -8.81
N VAL A 227 -11.54 9.72 -7.89
CA VAL A 227 -12.13 10.45 -6.77
C VAL A 227 -12.69 11.78 -7.26
N LYS A 228 -14.03 11.95 -7.23
CA LYS A 228 -14.71 13.15 -7.76
C LYS A 228 -15.42 14.01 -6.72
N LYS A 229 -15.65 13.50 -5.52
CA LYS A 229 -16.33 14.22 -4.43
C LYS A 229 -15.76 13.83 -3.08
N ILE A 230 -15.84 14.75 -2.13
CA ILE A 230 -15.62 14.48 -0.70
C ILE A 230 -16.95 14.00 -0.12
N VAL A 231 -16.93 12.88 0.60
CA VAL A 231 -18.12 12.24 1.19
C VAL A 231 -17.89 11.90 2.66
N SER A 232 -18.92 11.51 3.39
CA SER A 232 -18.70 10.87 4.70
C SER A 232 -18.18 9.44 4.53
N VAL A 233 -17.46 8.92 5.54
CA VAL A 233 -17.12 7.50 5.60
C VAL A 233 -18.39 6.65 5.58
N LYS A 234 -19.47 7.11 6.25
CA LYS A 234 -20.76 6.41 6.23
C LYS A 234 -21.30 6.25 4.80
N GLU A 235 -21.42 7.35 4.06
CA GLU A 235 -21.90 7.32 2.67
C GLU A 235 -21.02 6.43 1.80
N LEU A 236 -19.69 6.55 1.93
CA LEU A 236 -18.76 5.72 1.18
C LEU A 236 -18.93 4.22 1.49
N MET A 237 -19.08 3.86 2.77
CA MET A 237 -19.28 2.47 3.17
C MET A 237 -20.63 1.93 2.67
N ASP A 238 -21.69 2.74 2.76
CA ASP A 238 -23.02 2.38 2.26
C ASP A 238 -22.96 2.10 0.74
N ASP A 239 -22.31 2.98 -0.04
CA ASP A 239 -22.11 2.81 -1.49
C ASP A 239 -21.35 1.51 -1.80
N ILE A 240 -20.19 1.31 -1.17
CA ILE A 240 -19.34 0.12 -1.39
C ILE A 240 -20.11 -1.17 -1.06
N VAL A 241 -20.84 -1.20 0.05
CA VAL A 241 -21.58 -2.40 0.48
C VAL A 241 -22.77 -2.66 -0.45
N SER A 242 -23.52 -1.63 -0.83
CA SER A 242 -24.66 -1.77 -1.75
C SER A 242 -24.21 -2.31 -3.10
N GLU A 243 -23.20 -1.68 -3.70
CA GLU A 243 -22.64 -2.11 -4.99
C GLU A 243 -22.06 -3.53 -4.92
N ALA A 244 -21.45 -3.93 -3.80
CA ALA A 244 -20.91 -5.27 -3.64
C ALA A 244 -21.98 -6.36 -3.50
N ILE A 245 -23.15 -6.03 -2.93
CA ILE A 245 -24.29 -6.95 -2.79
C ILE A 245 -25.02 -7.15 -4.13
N GLU A 246 -25.01 -6.15 -5.01
CA GLU A 246 -25.66 -6.21 -6.32
C GLU A 246 -24.94 -7.12 -7.33
N GLU A 247 -23.67 -7.47 -7.08
CA GLU A 247 -22.82 -8.31 -7.94
C GLU A 247 -22.93 -9.80 -7.63
#